data_AF-A0A520UQS9-F1
#
_entry.id   AF-A0A520UQS9-F1
#
_cell.length_a   1.000
_cell.length_b   1.000
_cell.length_c   1.000
_cell.angle_alpha   90.00
_cell.angle_beta   90.00
_cell.angle_gamma   90.00
#
_symmetry.space_group_name_H-M   'P 1'
#
loop_
_entity.id
_entity.type
_entity.pdbx_description
1 polymer ?
#
loop_
_entity_poly.entity_id
_entity_poly.type
_entity_poly.pdbx_seq_one_letter_code
_entity_poly.pdbx_strand_id
1 'polypeptide(L)'
;LNSNGWMNFGAEAMLILKIDASTYRAFTNSCPHQGNSSQWSYNTSQDRFVCGAHNNSYPTDCTTSGTAGGALKCYSTSLNDGKLTVNKS
;
A
#
# COMPACT_ATOMS: atom_id res chain seq x y z
N LEU A 1 13.26 -4.26 0.59
CA LEU A 1 12.46 -3.03 0.84
C LEU A 1 13.39 -1.94 1.31
N ASN A 2 13.11 -0.68 0.96
CA ASN A 2 13.90 0.47 1.44
C ASN A 2 13.80 0.59 2.96
N SER A 3 14.59 1.49 3.56
CA SER A 3 14.63 1.75 5.01
C SER A 3 13.26 2.07 5.64
N ASN A 4 12.30 2.54 4.85
CA ASN A 4 11.00 3.01 5.32
C ASN A 4 9.94 1.91 5.41
N GLY A 5 10.30 0.64 5.21
CA GLY A 5 9.38 -0.49 5.41
C GLY A 5 8.30 -0.64 4.34
N TRP A 6 8.37 0.10 3.22
CA TRP A 6 7.41 -0.01 2.14
C TRP A 6 8.06 0.18 0.76
N MET A 7 7.36 -0.16 -0.32
CA MET A 7 7.74 0.18 -1.69
C MET A 7 6.52 0.38 -2.59
N ASN A 8 6.65 1.25 -3.60
CA ASN A 8 5.78 1.25 -4.77
C ASN A 8 6.36 0.31 -5.83
N PHE A 9 5.75 -0.87 -6.00
CA PHE A 9 6.13 -1.83 -7.02
C PHE A 9 5.35 -1.57 -8.31
N GLY A 10 5.74 -0.49 -9.01
CA GLY A 10 5.02 0.02 -10.18
C GLY A 10 4.88 -1.00 -11.32
N ALA A 11 5.89 -1.83 -11.55
CA ALA A 11 5.86 -2.90 -12.56
C ALA A 11 4.72 -3.91 -12.33
N GLU A 12 4.27 -4.05 -11.09
CA GLU A 12 3.20 -4.95 -10.68
C GLU A 12 1.93 -4.22 -10.23
N ALA A 13 1.87 -2.89 -10.41
CA ALA A 13 0.75 -2.03 -10.02
C ALA A 13 0.34 -2.18 -8.54
N MET A 14 1.32 -2.34 -7.64
CA MET A 14 1.06 -2.57 -6.21
C MET A 14 1.95 -1.77 -5.27
N LEU A 15 1.43 -1.45 -4.09
CA LEU A 15 2.20 -1.01 -2.94
C LEU A 15 2.46 -2.23 -2.05
N ILE A 16 3.65 -2.32 -1.47
CA ILE A 16 3.98 -3.34 -0.47
C ILE A 16 4.40 -2.62 0.80
N LEU A 17 3.81 -3.02 1.93
CA LEU A 17 4.15 -2.61 3.28
C LEU A 17 4.65 -3.81 4.07
N LYS A 18 5.78 -3.66 4.74
CA LYS A 18 6.28 -4.59 5.74
C LYS A 18 5.84 -4.09 7.11
N ILE A 19 4.96 -4.87 7.75
CA ILE A 19 4.43 -4.56 9.08
C ILE A 19 5.43 -5.02 10.15
N ASP A 20 5.96 -6.23 9.99
CA ASP A 20 7.00 -6.79 10.87
C ASP A 20 7.91 -7.77 10.08
N ALA A 21 8.72 -8.58 10.77
CA ALA A 21 9.65 -9.52 10.15
C ALA A 21 8.97 -10.55 9.22
N SER A 22 7.75 -10.99 9.56
CA SER A 22 6.98 -12.05 8.90
C SER A 22 5.70 -11.56 8.23
N THR A 23 5.24 -10.35 8.58
CA THR A 23 3.94 -9.84 8.14
C THR A 23 4.13 -8.74 7.10
N TYR A 24 3.48 -8.93 5.96
CA TYR A 24 3.42 -7.97 4.88
C TYR A 24 1.96 -7.69 4.54
N ARG A 25 1.71 -6.53 3.95
CA ARG A 25 0.42 -6.18 3.34
C ARG A 25 0.70 -5.58 1.97
N ALA A 26 -0.09 -6.00 0.99
CA ALA A 26 -0.02 -5.49 -0.37
C ALA A 26 -1.31 -4.77 -0.71
N PHE A 27 -1.21 -3.72 -1.53
CA PHE A 27 -2.32 -2.86 -1.90
C PHE A 27 -2.26 -2.54 -3.38
N THR A 28 -3.37 -2.13 -3.97
CA THR A 28 -3.32 -1.44 -5.27
C THR A 28 -2.45 -0.18 -5.14
N ASN A 29 -1.63 0.12 -6.16
CA ASN A 29 -0.98 1.43 -6.23
C ASN A 29 -1.85 2.47 -6.92
N SER A 30 -3.05 2.14 -7.41
CA SER A 30 -3.96 3.11 -8.01
C SER A 30 -4.67 3.91 -6.91
N CYS A 31 -4.42 5.22 -6.84
CA CYS A 31 -5.06 6.10 -5.86
C CYS A 31 -6.60 6.05 -6.01
N PRO A 32 -7.35 5.71 -4.94
CA PRO A 32 -8.81 5.60 -5.01
C PRO A 32 -9.55 6.86 -5.47
N HIS A 33 -8.92 8.04 -5.39
CA HIS A 33 -9.50 9.29 -5.88
C HIS A 33 -9.54 9.37 -7.42
N GLN A 34 -8.39 9.29 -8.08
CA GLN A 34 -8.25 9.56 -9.53
C GLN A 34 -7.14 8.72 -10.20
N GLY A 35 -6.75 7.60 -9.59
CA GLY A 35 -5.90 6.61 -10.24
C GLY A 35 -4.41 6.91 -10.33
N ASN A 36 -3.91 8.01 -9.77
CA ASN A 36 -2.47 8.28 -9.71
C ASN A 36 -1.72 7.11 -9.05
N SER A 37 -0.66 6.61 -9.71
CA SER A 37 0.02 5.38 -9.31
C SER A 37 1.51 5.50 -9.00
N SER A 38 2.11 6.66 -9.27
CA SER A 38 3.56 6.86 -9.13
C SER A 38 3.95 7.68 -7.90
N GLN A 39 3.10 8.62 -7.48
CA GLN A 39 3.40 9.55 -6.38
C GLN A 39 2.84 9.02 -5.05
N TRP A 40 3.60 8.15 -4.39
CA TRP A 40 3.25 7.60 -3.09
C TRP A 40 4.32 7.89 -2.05
N SER A 41 3.89 8.12 -0.82
CA SER A 41 4.71 8.10 0.39
C SER A 41 3.97 7.37 1.50
N TYR A 42 4.67 7.00 2.57
CA TYR A 42 4.09 6.35 3.74
C TYR A 42 4.36 7.17 4.99
N ASN A 43 3.29 7.48 5.74
CA ASN A 43 3.37 8.09 7.05
C ASN A 43 3.35 6.99 8.12
N THR A 44 4.52 6.67 8.65
CA THR A 44 4.71 5.64 9.67
C THR A 44 4.05 5.97 11.01
N SER A 45 3.90 7.25 11.36
CA SER A 45 3.31 7.65 12.64
C SER A 45 1.78 7.54 12.67
N GLN A 46 1.15 7.43 11.49
CA GLN A 46 -0.31 7.35 11.35
C GLN A 46 -0.78 6.06 10.66
N ASP A 47 0.15 5.23 10.21
CA ASP A 47 -0.09 4.05 9.39
C ASP A 47 -0.91 4.29 8.11
N ARG A 48 -0.49 5.31 7.34
CA ARG A 48 -1.21 5.76 6.13
C ARG A 48 -0.30 5.85 4.91
N PHE A 49 -0.80 5.41 3.76
CA PHE A 49 -0.26 5.84 2.47
C PHE A 49 -0.77 7.23 2.11
N VAL A 50 0.10 8.06 1.54
CA VAL A 50 -0.23 9.40 1.05
C VAL A 50 0.03 9.45 -0.44
N CYS A 51 -1.00 9.82 -1.20
CA CYS A 51 -0.90 10.10 -2.63
C CYS A 51 -0.43 11.54 -2.83
N GLY A 52 0.77 11.73 -3.39
CA GLY A 52 1.39 13.04 -3.58
C GLY A 52 0.71 13.93 -4.63
N ALA A 53 -0.21 13.41 -5.45
CA ALA A 53 -0.89 14.20 -6.46
C ALA A 53 -1.80 15.28 -5.85
N HIS A 54 -2.47 14.95 -4.74
CA HIS A 54 -3.42 15.84 -4.06
C HIS A 54 -3.33 15.74 -2.53
N ASN A 55 -2.27 15.12 -2.00
CA ASN A 55 -2.06 14.83 -0.57
C ASN A 55 -3.18 14.00 0.09
N ASN A 56 -3.91 13.21 -0.69
CA ASN A 56 -4.92 12.32 -0.14
C ASN A 56 -4.26 11.19 0.66
N SER A 57 -4.79 10.90 1.85
CA SER A 57 -4.22 9.89 2.73
C SER A 57 -5.18 8.73 2.97
N TYR A 58 -4.64 7.52 3.03
CA TYR A 58 -5.39 6.28 3.08
C TYR A 58 -4.87 5.40 4.23
N PRO A 59 -5.74 5.00 5.18
CA PRO A 59 -5.41 3.99 6.18
C PRO A 59 -4.93 2.71 5.51
N THR A 60 -4.03 2.00 6.17
CA THR A 60 -3.55 0.70 5.69
C THR A 60 -4.41 -0.47 6.15
N ASP A 61 -5.57 -0.25 6.75
CA ASP A 61 -6.48 -1.26 7.33
C ASP A 61 -7.44 -1.95 6.33
N CYS A 62 -7.29 -1.66 5.03
CA CYS A 62 -8.06 -2.24 3.92
C CYS A 62 -9.54 -1.86 3.86
N THR A 63 -10.08 -1.17 4.86
CA THR A 63 -11.54 -1.04 5.05
C THR A 63 -11.96 0.40 5.26
N THR A 64 -11.17 1.19 5.97
CA THR A 64 -11.49 2.59 6.24
C THR A 64 -11.19 3.44 5.01
N SER A 65 -12.15 4.30 4.66
CA SER A 65 -11.98 5.22 3.55
C SER A 65 -10.85 6.23 3.81
N GLY A 66 -10.10 6.55 2.76
CA GLY A 66 -9.17 7.66 2.79
C GLY A 66 -9.88 9.01 2.78
N THR A 67 -9.09 10.08 2.68
CA THR A 67 -9.63 11.45 2.61
C THR A 67 -10.43 11.72 1.34
N ALA A 68 -10.30 10.90 0.29
CA ALA A 68 -11.09 10.98 -0.94
C ALA A 68 -11.19 9.64 -1.69
N GLY A 69 -12.31 9.41 -2.37
CA GLY A 69 -12.56 8.27 -3.28
C GLY A 69 -13.05 6.99 -2.57
N GLY A 70 -12.34 6.52 -1.55
CA GLY A 70 -12.70 5.32 -0.80
C GLY A 70 -11.52 4.70 -0.07
N ALA A 71 -11.66 3.44 0.35
CA ALA A 71 -10.60 2.66 0.99
C ALA A 71 -9.51 2.25 -0.02
N LEU A 72 -8.27 2.13 0.46
CA LEU A 72 -7.18 1.59 -0.34
C LEU A 72 -7.30 0.06 -0.36
N LYS A 73 -7.61 -0.50 -1.54
CA LYS A 73 -7.84 -1.93 -1.69
C LYS A 73 -6.58 -2.74 -1.40
N CYS A 74 -6.75 -3.79 -0.59
CA CYS A 74 -5.70 -4.73 -0.25
C CYS A 74 -5.75 -5.98 -1.13
N TYR A 75 -4.59 -6.61 -1.26
CA TYR A 75 -4.41 -7.96 -1.79
C TYR A 75 -4.07 -8.90 -0.64
N SER A 76 -4.43 -10.18 -0.78
CA SER A 76 -4.00 -11.18 0.19
C SER A 76 -2.53 -11.53 -0.04
N THR A 77 -1.83 -11.82 1.05
CA THR A 77 -0.38 -12.10 1.03
C THR A 77 -0.03 -13.28 1.91
N SER A 78 0.99 -14.04 1.50
CA SER A 78 1.63 -15.06 2.33
C SER A 78 3.15 -14.98 2.22
N LEU A 79 3.85 -15.22 3.32
CA LEU A 79 5.30 -15.30 3.35
C LEU A 79 5.70 -16.74 3.66
N ASN A 80 6.42 -17.39 2.76
CA ASN A 80 6.97 -18.73 2.98
C ASN A 80 8.41 -18.78 2.48
N ASP A 81 9.33 -19.30 3.30
CA ASP A 81 10.76 -19.42 2.98
C ASP A 81 11.39 -18.11 2.43
N GLY A 82 10.99 -16.97 3.00
CA GLY A 82 11.45 -15.64 2.57
C GLY A 82 10.85 -15.13 1.27
N LYS A 83 9.96 -15.89 0.63
CA LYS A 83 9.23 -15.52 -0.58
C LYS A 83 7.84 -14.98 -0.23
N LEU A 84 7.63 -13.70 -0.52
CA LEU A 84 6.31 -13.07 -0.44
C LEU A 84 5.49 -13.43 -1.69
N THR A 85 4.31 -14.00 -1.49
CA THR A 85 3.31 -14.24 -2.53
C THR A 85 2.15 -13.27 -2.34
N VAL A 86 1.70 -12.65 -3.43
CA VAL A 86 0.57 -11.69 -3.45
C VAL A 86 -0.50 -12.21 -4.40
N ASN A 87 -1.75 -12.25 -3.95
CA ASN A 87 -2.89 -12.67 -4.77
C ASN A 87 -3.82 -11.48 -5.07
N LYS A 88 -3.83 -11.07 -6.34
CA LYS A 88 -4.70 -10.01 -6.88
C LYS A 88 -6.05 -10.64 -7.23
N SER A 89 -6.89 -10.89 -6.22
CA SER A 89 -8.27 -11.35 -6.40
C SER A 89 -9.15 -10.27 -7.00
#